data_AF-G4TQQ8-F1
#
_entry.id   AF-G4TQQ8-F1
#
_cell.length_a   1.000
_cell.length_b   1.000
_cell.length_c   1.000
_cell.angle_alpha   90.00
_cell.angle_beta   90.00
_cell.angle_gamma   90.00
#
_symmetry.space_group_name_H-M   'P 1'
#
loop_
_entity.id
_entity.type
_entity.pdbx_description
1 polymer ?
#
loop_
_entity_poly.entity_id
_entity_poly.type
_entity_poly.pdbx_seq_one_letter_code
_entity_poly.pdbx_strand_id
1 'polypeptide(L)'
;MGIAISGSSFGGVVFPIMLNRLIEQRGFAEATRSTAYLCTGLMAIALLCMRTRLPPRNKVPRPTHGEEAPSPPPAVLDLLKDTKYMITIAAFVNILGIFTPIFYMQLYAVNHNVDWTLALYLLTMLNAGSIIGRIAPNFIGDIWGPFNTIIVCTIACAVLVISLLAANDAAGIIVVAVLYGIFSGAHISLISPLFASLSRSISEIGIRLGLTFTVVAFAGLACTPIMVALLTDELKWNRPIGLSAARPLFSSF
;
A
#
# COMPACT_ATOMS: atom_id res chain seq x y z
N MET A 1 3.95 -2.47 12.83
CA MET A 1 3.51 -3.03 11.52
C MET A 1 4.41 -2.61 10.36
N GLY A 2 4.89 -1.35 10.32
CA GLY A 2 5.73 -0.83 9.23
C GLY A 2 6.93 -1.69 8.83
N ILE A 3 7.70 -2.23 9.80
CA ILE A 3 8.85 -3.12 9.51
C ILE A 3 8.43 -4.38 8.76
N ALA A 4 7.36 -5.05 9.21
CA ALA A 4 6.86 -6.26 8.55
C ALA A 4 6.33 -5.96 7.13
N ILE A 5 5.62 -4.85 6.97
CA ILE A 5 5.07 -4.42 5.68
C ILE A 5 6.18 -3.96 4.72
N SER A 6 7.32 -3.47 5.23
CA SER A 6 8.48 -3.07 4.39
C SER A 6 9.04 -4.21 3.55
N GLY A 7 8.86 -5.47 3.97
CA GLY A 7 9.21 -6.65 3.18
C GLY A 7 8.54 -6.69 1.81
N SER A 8 7.31 -6.16 1.67
CA SER A 8 6.62 -6.11 0.38
C SER A 8 7.27 -5.11 -0.59
N SER A 9 7.77 -3.96 -0.08
CA SER A 9 8.51 -3.00 -0.91
C SER A 9 9.89 -3.53 -1.29
N PHE A 10 10.55 -4.24 -0.38
CA PHE A 10 11.81 -4.93 -0.69
C PHE A 10 11.62 -5.99 -1.78
N GLY A 11 10.56 -6.79 -1.70
CA GLY A 11 10.18 -7.71 -2.79
C GLY A 11 9.93 -6.96 -4.12
N GLY A 12 9.25 -5.82 -4.07
CA GLY A 12 9.02 -4.96 -5.24
C GLY A 12 10.30 -4.38 -5.88
N VAL A 13 11.43 -4.39 -5.17
CA VAL A 13 12.76 -4.04 -5.70
C VAL A 13 13.45 -5.28 -6.29
N VAL A 14 13.45 -6.39 -5.54
CA VAL A 14 14.21 -7.60 -5.89
C VAL A 14 13.57 -8.34 -7.07
N PHE A 15 12.25 -8.54 -7.06
CA PHE A 15 11.57 -9.37 -8.07
C PHE A 15 11.67 -8.81 -9.49
N PRO A 16 11.41 -7.52 -9.77
CA PRO A 16 11.51 -6.99 -11.13
C PRO A 16 12.93 -7.09 -11.71
N ILE A 17 13.96 -6.80 -10.90
CA ILE A 17 15.37 -6.90 -11.32
C ILE A 17 15.73 -8.36 -11.63
N MET A 18 15.35 -9.27 -10.72
CA MET A 18 15.64 -10.69 -10.85
C MET A 18 14.94 -11.29 -12.07
N LEU A 19 13.64 -11.00 -12.28
CA LEU A 19 12.87 -11.46 -13.42
C LEU A 19 13.41 -10.93 -14.74
N ASN A 20 13.69 -9.62 -14.85
CA ASN A 20 14.22 -9.05 -16.09
C ASN A 20 15.53 -9.74 -16.52
N ARG A 21 16.49 -9.90 -15.59
CA ARG A 21 17.77 -10.56 -15.92
C ARG A 21 17.62 -12.05 -16.22
N LEU A 22 16.77 -12.77 -15.48
CA LEU A 22 16.58 -14.20 -15.71
C LEU A 22 15.81 -14.49 -16.99
N ILE A 23 14.84 -13.66 -17.34
CA ILE A 23 14.10 -13.80 -18.60
C ILE A 23 15.05 -13.59 -19.77
N GLU A 24 15.89 -12.55 -19.74
CA GLU A 24 16.88 -12.29 -20.80
C GLU A 24 17.90 -13.43 -20.95
N GLN A 25 18.36 -14.03 -19.84
CA GLN A 25 19.42 -15.03 -19.88
C GLN A 25 18.94 -16.48 -20.07
N ARG A 26 17.80 -16.84 -19.47
CA ARG A 26 17.36 -18.25 -19.32
C ARG A 26 15.92 -18.48 -19.79
N GLY A 27 15.23 -17.44 -20.24
CA GLY A 27 13.85 -17.51 -20.67
C GLY A 27 12.84 -17.54 -19.50
N PHE A 28 11.56 -17.45 -19.87
CA PHE A 28 10.46 -17.23 -18.93
C PHE A 28 10.24 -18.39 -17.93
N ALA A 29 10.36 -19.64 -18.37
CA ALA A 29 10.11 -20.81 -17.54
C ALA A 29 11.12 -20.92 -16.38
N GLU A 30 12.41 -20.76 -16.68
CA GLU A 30 13.49 -20.85 -15.69
C GLU A 30 13.50 -19.64 -14.74
N ALA A 31 13.14 -18.44 -15.24
CA ALA A 31 12.96 -17.27 -14.40
C ALA A 31 11.85 -17.47 -13.35
N THR A 32 10.72 -18.04 -13.77
CA THR A 32 9.58 -18.31 -12.88
C THR A 32 9.93 -19.36 -11.81
N ARG A 33 10.61 -20.44 -12.20
CA ARG A 33 11.10 -21.48 -11.26
C ARG A 33 12.05 -20.92 -10.22
N SER A 34 13.02 -20.11 -10.65
CA SER A 34 13.98 -19.46 -9.75
C SER A 34 13.29 -18.58 -8.71
N THR A 35 12.26 -17.84 -9.14
CA THR A 35 11.42 -17.03 -8.26
C THR A 35 10.65 -17.88 -7.25
N ALA A 36 10.10 -19.01 -7.69
CA ALA A 36 9.40 -19.95 -6.81
C ALA A 36 10.33 -20.58 -5.76
N TYR A 37 11.57 -20.93 -6.12
CA TYR A 37 12.56 -21.43 -5.17
C TYR A 37 12.91 -20.40 -4.09
N LEU A 38 13.09 -19.13 -4.48
CA LEU A 38 13.33 -18.05 -3.52
C LEU A 38 12.16 -17.90 -2.54
N CYS A 39 10.92 -17.82 -3.04
CA CYS A 39 9.73 -17.72 -2.21
C CYS A 39 9.59 -18.92 -1.25
N THR A 40 9.87 -20.13 -1.75
CA THR A 40 9.80 -21.36 -0.94
C THR A 40 10.85 -21.37 0.16
N GLY A 41 12.09 -20.95 -0.14
CA GLY A 41 13.15 -20.83 0.85
C GLY A 41 12.82 -19.81 1.94
N LEU A 42 12.31 -18.63 1.57
CA LEU A 42 11.89 -17.61 2.53
C LEU A 42 10.72 -18.09 3.40
N MET A 43 9.76 -18.81 2.81
CA MET A 43 8.63 -19.39 3.55
C MET A 43 9.07 -20.49 4.51
N ALA A 44 10.03 -21.34 4.12
CA ALA A 44 10.60 -22.36 4.99
C ALA A 44 11.30 -21.74 6.20
N ILE A 45 12.11 -20.68 6.00
CA ILE A 45 12.73 -19.94 7.09
C ILE A 45 11.65 -19.33 8.01
N ALA A 46 10.61 -18.73 7.44
CA ALA A 46 9.50 -18.17 8.22
C ALA A 46 8.82 -19.23 9.08
N LEU A 47 8.56 -20.43 8.55
CA LEU A 47 7.98 -21.55 9.28
C LEU A 47 8.89 -22.03 10.43
N LEU A 48 10.21 -22.08 10.21
CA LEU A 48 11.18 -22.47 11.25
C LEU A 48 11.31 -21.42 12.36
N CYS A 49 11.18 -20.13 12.03
CA CYS A 49 11.27 -19.04 13.00
C CYS A 49 9.95 -18.72 13.71
N MET A 50 8.80 -19.16 13.16
CA MET A 50 7.49 -18.84 13.69
C MET A 50 7.26 -19.55 15.04
N ARG A 51 7.12 -18.77 16.11
CA ARG A 51 6.74 -19.25 17.44
C ARG A 51 5.37 -18.70 17.81
N THR A 52 4.48 -19.56 18.30
CA THR A 52 3.15 -19.16 18.75
C THR A 52 3.26 -18.23 19.97
N ARG A 53 2.93 -16.96 19.78
CA ARG A 53 2.95 -15.93 20.86
C ARG A 53 1.68 -15.95 21.73
N LEU A 54 0.55 -16.41 21.17
CA LEU A 54 -0.73 -16.50 21.89
C LEU A 54 -1.08 -17.97 22.15
N PRO A 55 -1.59 -18.32 23.34
CA PRO A 55 -2.10 -19.66 23.59
C PRO A 55 -3.24 -19.97 22.60
N PRO A 56 -3.36 -21.21 22.11
CA PRO A 56 -4.47 -21.61 21.25
C PRO A 56 -5.79 -21.23 21.93
N ARG A 57 -6.73 -20.64 21.17
CA ARG A 57 -8.08 -20.27 21.66
C ARG A 57 -8.79 -21.44 22.39
N ASN A 58 -8.40 -22.69 22.08
CA ASN A 58 -8.89 -23.92 22.71
C ASN A 58 -8.34 -24.20 24.13
N LYS A 59 -7.37 -23.41 24.63
CA LYS A 59 -6.80 -23.55 25.99
C LYS A 59 -7.17 -22.40 26.92
N VAL A 60 -7.99 -21.45 26.49
CA VAL A 60 -8.61 -20.49 27.41
C VAL A 60 -9.72 -21.27 28.14
N PRO A 61 -9.62 -21.50 29.45
CA PRO A 61 -10.72 -22.09 30.20
C PRO A 61 -11.97 -21.25 29.95
N ARG A 62 -13.12 -21.89 29.69
CA ARG A 62 -14.41 -21.19 29.75
C ARG A 62 -14.42 -20.38 31.05
N PRO A 63 -14.70 -19.06 31.02
CA PRO A 63 -14.64 -18.25 32.22
C PRO A 63 -15.57 -18.87 33.27
N THR A 64 -14.97 -19.36 34.35
CA THR A 64 -15.68 -19.70 35.58
C THR A 64 -16.32 -18.42 36.11
N HIS A 65 -17.57 -18.54 36.58
CA HIS A 65 -18.40 -17.46 37.10
C HIS A 65 -17.60 -16.34 37.78
N GLY A 66 -17.52 -15.16 37.15
CA GLY A 66 -17.05 -13.92 37.80
C GLY A 66 -16.03 -13.08 37.04
N GLU A 67 -15.33 -13.61 36.03
CA GLU A 67 -14.41 -12.83 35.19
C GLU A 67 -15.05 -12.48 33.84
N GLU A 68 -15.03 -11.20 33.47
CA GLU A 68 -15.57 -10.69 32.20
C GLU A 68 -14.95 -11.44 31.02
N ALA A 69 -15.76 -12.29 30.37
CA ALA A 69 -15.38 -12.97 29.15
C ALA A 69 -14.91 -11.94 28.11
N PRO A 70 -13.87 -12.21 27.29
CA PRO A 70 -13.54 -11.36 26.16
C PRO A 70 -14.80 -11.22 25.32
N SER A 71 -15.29 -9.98 25.18
CA SER A 71 -16.52 -9.68 24.46
C SER A 71 -16.48 -10.40 23.10
N PRO A 72 -17.54 -11.15 22.72
CA PRO A 72 -17.56 -11.88 21.46
C PRO A 72 -17.26 -10.91 20.31
N PRO A 73 -16.54 -11.36 19.26
CA PRO A 73 -16.31 -10.50 18.10
C PRO A 73 -17.67 -9.97 17.62
N PRO A 74 -17.83 -8.65 17.46
CA PRO A 74 -19.10 -8.06 17.06
C PRO A 74 -19.47 -8.61 15.68
N ALA A 75 -20.77 -8.79 15.48
CA ALA A 75 -21.27 -9.16 14.16
C ALA A 75 -20.87 -8.08 13.13
N VAL A 76 -20.60 -8.50 11.90
CA VAL A 76 -20.27 -7.57 10.79
C VAL A 76 -21.34 -6.49 10.64
N LEU A 77 -22.59 -6.82 10.92
CA LEU A 77 -23.73 -5.89 10.92
C LEU A 77 -23.62 -4.76 11.95
N ASP A 78 -22.98 -4.98 13.09
CA ASP A 78 -22.80 -3.94 14.11
C ASP A 78 -21.61 -3.02 13.79
N LEU A 79 -20.62 -3.55 13.07
CA LEU A 79 -19.52 -2.76 12.50
C LEU A 79 -20.02 -1.80 11.41
N LEU A 80 -21.01 -2.20 10.62
CA LEU A 80 -21.63 -1.32 9.61
C LEU A 80 -22.41 -0.15 10.23
N LYS A 81 -22.81 -0.25 11.49
CA LYS A 81 -23.48 0.83 12.23
C LYS A 81 -22.50 1.82 12.86
N ASP A 82 -21.21 1.48 12.93
CA ASP A 82 -20.17 2.36 13.47
C ASP A 82 -19.87 3.46 12.44
N THR A 83 -20.51 4.63 12.63
CA THR A 83 -20.42 5.77 11.70
C THR A 83 -18.98 6.20 11.46
N LYS A 84 -18.14 6.22 12.50
CA LYS A 84 -16.73 6.63 12.39
C LYS A 84 -15.94 5.65 11.52
N TYR A 85 -16.19 4.36 11.69
CA TYR A 85 -15.57 3.31 10.90
C TYR A 85 -16.03 3.35 9.44
N MET A 86 -17.32 3.57 9.18
CA MET A 86 -17.85 3.68 7.82
C MET A 86 -17.38 4.93 7.07
N ILE A 87 -17.29 6.09 7.75
CA ILE A 87 -16.71 7.32 7.17
C ILE A 87 -15.24 7.09 6.82
N THR A 88 -14.49 6.43 7.71
CA THR A 88 -13.08 6.10 7.44
C THR A 88 -12.97 5.18 6.23
N ILE A 89 -13.78 4.11 6.12
CA ILE A 89 -13.79 3.27 4.92
C ILE A 89 -14.09 4.08 3.66
N ALA A 90 -15.08 4.98 3.70
CA ALA A 90 -15.43 5.82 2.56
C ALA A 90 -14.27 6.74 2.13
N ALA A 91 -13.55 7.34 3.08
CA ALA A 91 -12.33 8.11 2.80
C ALA A 91 -11.24 7.23 2.15
N PHE A 92 -11.16 5.96 2.52
CA PHE A 92 -10.22 4.99 1.94
C PHE A 92 -10.62 4.45 0.56
N VAL A 93 -11.90 4.46 0.19
CA VAL A 93 -12.34 4.14 -1.18
C VAL A 93 -11.71 5.10 -2.20
N ASN A 94 -11.30 6.29 -1.78
CA ASN A 94 -10.56 7.25 -2.60
C ASN A 94 -9.09 6.85 -2.87
N ILE A 95 -8.68 5.62 -2.56
CA ILE A 95 -7.34 5.10 -2.91
C ILE A 95 -7.11 4.97 -4.44
N LEU A 96 -8.16 5.20 -5.25
CA LEU A 96 -8.12 5.26 -6.72
C LEU A 96 -6.94 6.09 -7.26
N GLY A 97 -6.46 7.11 -6.53
CA GLY A 97 -5.32 7.92 -6.97
C GLY A 97 -3.94 7.39 -6.61
N ILE A 98 -3.80 6.46 -5.65
CA ILE A 98 -2.47 6.08 -5.13
C ILE A 98 -1.67 5.25 -6.14
N PHE A 99 -2.37 4.50 -6.97
CA PHE A 99 -1.76 3.56 -7.91
C PHE A 99 -1.34 4.22 -9.21
N THR A 100 -1.78 5.45 -9.50
CA THR A 100 -1.49 6.14 -10.75
C THR A 100 0.02 6.29 -10.99
N PRO A 101 0.82 6.83 -10.06
CA PRO A 101 2.26 6.89 -10.28
C PRO A 101 2.91 5.51 -10.25
N ILE A 102 2.35 4.56 -9.52
CA ILE A 102 2.90 3.20 -9.44
C ILE A 102 2.82 2.49 -10.80
N PHE A 103 1.70 2.63 -11.53
CA PHE A 103 1.51 1.98 -12.82
C PHE A 103 1.99 2.79 -14.02
N TYR A 104 1.83 4.12 -13.98
CA TYR A 104 2.03 4.95 -15.17
C TYR A 104 3.34 5.74 -15.17
N MET A 105 4.11 5.77 -14.09
CA MET A 105 5.36 6.55 -14.05
C MET A 105 6.41 6.07 -15.04
N GLN A 106 6.46 4.76 -15.32
CA GLN A 106 7.33 4.22 -16.36
C GLN A 106 6.90 4.72 -17.74
N LEU A 107 5.60 4.64 -18.04
CA LEU A 107 5.04 5.14 -19.30
C LEU A 107 5.22 6.65 -19.46
N TYR A 108 5.05 7.41 -18.37
CA TYR A 108 5.27 8.85 -18.33
C TYR A 108 6.71 9.20 -18.68
N ALA A 109 7.68 8.48 -18.11
CA ALA A 109 9.10 8.69 -18.39
C ALA A 109 9.45 8.42 -19.85
N VAL A 110 8.97 7.30 -20.41
CA VAL A 110 9.18 6.97 -21.82
C VAL A 110 8.58 8.04 -22.74
N ASN A 111 7.39 8.55 -22.41
CA ASN A 111 6.76 9.63 -23.16
C ASN A 111 7.54 10.96 -23.12
N HIS A 112 8.39 11.17 -22.12
CA HIS A 112 9.27 12.34 -21.99
C HIS A 112 10.70 12.06 -22.47
N ASN A 113 10.89 11.05 -23.33
CA ASN A 113 12.18 10.66 -23.92
C ASN A 113 13.24 10.24 -22.89
N VAL A 114 12.83 9.73 -21.73
CA VAL A 114 13.74 9.10 -20.77
C VAL A 114 14.15 7.72 -21.29
N ASP A 115 15.43 7.37 -21.13
CA ASP A 115 15.95 6.06 -21.52
C ASP A 115 15.13 4.91 -20.94
N TRP A 116 14.90 3.87 -21.75
CA TRP A 116 14.09 2.71 -21.38
C TRP A 116 14.63 2.00 -20.14
N THR A 117 15.95 1.91 -20.01
CA THR A 117 16.61 1.28 -18.85
C THR A 117 16.28 2.07 -17.59
N LEU A 118 16.38 3.40 -17.66
CA LEU A 118 16.08 4.28 -16.54
C LEU A 118 14.59 4.23 -16.17
N ALA A 119 13.70 4.19 -17.16
CA ALA A 119 12.26 4.06 -16.95
C ALA A 119 11.90 2.76 -16.20
N LEU A 120 12.55 1.63 -16.52
CA LEU A 120 12.38 0.38 -15.77
C LEU A 120 12.83 0.52 -14.31
N TYR A 121 13.96 1.21 -14.07
CA TYR A 121 14.47 1.44 -12.72
C TYR A 121 13.63 2.41 -11.89
N LEU A 122 12.79 3.28 -12.49
CA LEU A 122 11.92 4.19 -11.73
C LEU A 122 11.00 3.47 -10.74
N LEU A 123 10.43 2.33 -11.14
CA LEU A 123 9.60 1.52 -10.24
C LEU A 123 10.42 0.97 -9.05
N THR A 124 11.67 0.60 -9.32
CA THR A 124 12.61 0.15 -8.28
C THR A 124 12.94 1.29 -7.33
N MET A 125 13.21 2.49 -7.85
CA MET A 125 13.49 3.69 -7.06
C MET A 125 12.28 4.11 -6.20
N LEU A 126 11.07 4.04 -6.76
CA LEU A 126 9.82 4.27 -6.05
C LEU A 126 9.65 3.28 -4.89
N ASN A 127 9.85 1.97 -5.15
CA ASN A 127 9.76 0.96 -4.09
C ASN A 127 10.86 1.12 -3.04
N ALA A 128 12.07 1.54 -3.41
CA ALA A 128 13.14 1.86 -2.48
C ALA A 128 12.75 3.02 -1.56
N GLY A 129 12.19 4.11 -2.11
CA GLY A 129 11.58 5.19 -1.32
C GLY A 129 10.48 4.68 -0.39
N SER A 130 9.66 3.75 -0.87
CA SER A 130 8.60 3.11 -0.08
C SER A 130 9.13 2.38 1.15
N ILE A 131 10.30 1.73 1.09
CA ILE A 131 10.91 1.11 2.28
C ILE A 131 11.13 2.15 3.38
N ILE A 132 11.69 3.31 3.03
CA ILE A 132 11.94 4.41 3.98
C ILE A 132 10.60 4.94 4.52
N GLY A 133 9.64 5.16 3.62
CA GLY A 133 8.29 5.60 3.94
C GLY A 133 7.52 4.69 4.89
N ARG A 134 7.77 3.38 4.81
CA ARG A 134 7.14 2.38 5.67
C ARG A 134 7.77 2.28 7.05
N ILE A 135 8.95 2.86 7.27
CA ILE A 135 9.64 2.84 8.57
C ILE A 135 9.51 4.21 9.24
N ALA A 136 10.06 5.27 8.63
CA ALA A 136 10.23 6.56 9.31
C ALA A 136 8.89 7.29 9.58
N PRO A 137 8.02 7.53 8.58
CA PRO A 137 6.69 8.08 8.80
C PRO A 137 5.79 7.24 9.73
N ASN A 138 5.92 5.91 9.74
CA ASN A 138 5.16 5.09 10.68
C ASN A 138 5.61 5.32 12.12
N PHE A 139 6.91 5.48 12.35
CA PHE A 139 7.43 5.84 13.67
C PHE A 139 6.91 7.21 14.13
N ILE A 140 6.81 8.17 13.20
CA ILE A 140 6.17 9.48 13.49
C ILE A 140 4.69 9.28 13.81
N GLY A 141 3.98 8.42 13.08
CA GLY A 141 2.58 8.09 13.32
C GLY A 141 2.30 7.44 14.68
N ASP A 142 3.27 6.72 15.24
CA ASP A 142 3.19 6.17 16.59
C ASP A 142 3.22 7.28 17.68
N ILE A 143 3.76 8.48 17.35
CA ILE A 143 3.88 9.62 18.28
C ILE A 143 2.78 10.68 18.02
N TRP A 144 2.56 11.05 16.76
CA TRP A 144 1.62 12.10 16.33
C TRP A 144 0.20 11.60 16.06
N GLY A 145 0.00 10.29 16.09
CA GLY A 145 -1.25 9.62 15.77
C GLY A 145 -1.35 9.22 14.29
N PRO A 146 -1.97 8.06 14.01
CA PRO A 146 -2.05 7.52 12.64
C PRO A 146 -2.93 8.38 11.72
N PHE A 147 -4.00 9.00 12.24
CA PHE A 147 -4.89 9.87 11.46
C PHE A 147 -4.17 11.10 10.89
N ASN A 148 -3.51 11.88 11.74
CA ASN A 148 -2.79 13.09 11.33
C ASN A 148 -1.69 12.78 10.31
N THR A 149 -0.96 11.68 10.54
CA THR A 149 0.14 11.26 9.67
C THR A 149 -0.36 10.83 8.30
N ILE A 150 -1.49 10.12 8.23
CA ILE A 150 -2.13 9.75 6.95
C ILE A 150 -2.58 10.98 6.17
N ILE A 151 -3.16 11.98 6.82
CA ILE A 151 -3.61 13.22 6.16
C ILE A 151 -2.42 13.93 5.52
N VAL A 152 -1.34 14.14 6.27
CA VAL A 152 -0.10 14.77 5.75
C VAL A 152 0.48 13.97 4.58
N CYS A 153 0.57 12.64 4.72
CA CYS A 153 1.07 11.79 3.63
C CYS A 153 0.18 11.86 2.38
N THR A 154 -1.14 11.94 2.56
CA THR A 154 -2.11 12.04 1.46
C THR A 154 -1.98 13.36 0.72
N ILE A 155 -1.86 14.47 1.44
CA ILE A 155 -1.62 15.81 0.86
C ILE A 155 -0.28 15.82 0.12
N ALA A 156 0.79 15.31 0.74
CA ALA A 156 2.10 15.21 0.11
C ALA A 156 2.07 14.38 -1.18
N CYS A 157 1.38 13.24 -1.18
CA CYS A 157 1.16 12.44 -2.39
C CYS A 157 0.44 13.23 -3.48
N ALA A 158 -0.61 13.96 -3.14
CA ALA A 158 -1.36 14.75 -4.12
C ALA A 158 -0.52 15.88 -4.73
N VAL A 159 0.26 16.59 -3.91
CA VAL A 159 1.19 17.62 -4.39
C VAL A 159 2.22 17.02 -5.34
N LEU A 160 2.84 15.89 -4.97
CA LEU A 160 3.84 15.22 -5.80
C LEU A 160 3.26 14.71 -7.13
N VAL A 161 2.01 14.24 -7.12
CA VAL A 161 1.30 13.83 -8.34
C VAL A 161 1.04 15.03 -9.26
N ILE A 162 0.67 16.19 -8.72
CA ILE A 162 0.55 17.43 -9.50
C ILE A 162 1.93 17.87 -10.02
N SER A 163 2.98 17.79 -9.19
CA SER A 163 4.35 18.12 -9.58
C SER A 163 4.86 17.29 -10.76
N LEU A 164 4.31 16.09 -10.96
CA LEU A 164 4.62 15.27 -12.13
C LEU A 164 4.31 16.02 -13.44
N LEU A 165 3.29 16.89 -13.49
CA LEU A 165 2.98 17.71 -14.69
C LEU A 165 4.09 18.71 -15.04
N ALA A 166 4.89 19.12 -14.06
CA ALA A 166 6.01 20.04 -14.27
C ALA A 166 7.34 19.29 -14.54
N ALA A 167 7.42 18.00 -14.21
CA ALA A 167 8.63 17.20 -14.32
C ALA A 167 8.80 16.64 -15.74
N ASN A 168 9.45 17.42 -16.62
CA ASN A 168 9.65 17.06 -18.03
C ASN A 168 11.02 16.42 -18.31
N ASP A 169 11.84 16.23 -17.28
CA ASP A 169 13.21 15.74 -17.37
C ASP A 169 13.43 14.49 -16.49
N ALA A 170 14.47 13.72 -16.79
CA ALA A 170 14.77 12.49 -16.06
C ALA A 170 14.99 12.73 -14.55
N ALA A 171 15.68 13.82 -14.19
CA ALA A 171 15.94 14.14 -12.79
C ALA A 171 14.66 14.48 -12.04
N GLY A 172 13.80 15.32 -12.60
CA GLY A 172 12.50 15.65 -12.00
C GLY A 172 11.63 14.42 -11.76
N ILE A 173 11.55 13.52 -12.74
CA ILE A 173 10.75 12.29 -12.64
C ILE A 173 11.31 11.37 -11.55
N ILE A 174 12.63 11.22 -11.43
CA ILE A 174 13.27 10.42 -10.38
C ILE A 174 12.96 10.98 -9.00
N VAL A 175 13.09 12.29 -8.81
CA VAL A 175 12.82 12.95 -7.52
C VAL A 175 11.36 12.73 -7.12
N VAL A 176 10.42 12.94 -8.05
CA VAL A 176 9.00 12.68 -7.81
C VAL A 176 8.77 11.19 -7.49
N ALA A 177 9.40 10.26 -8.20
CA ALA A 177 9.27 8.83 -7.95
C ALA A 177 9.68 8.42 -6.53
N VAL A 178 10.85 8.89 -6.08
CA VAL A 178 11.40 8.54 -4.76
C VAL A 178 10.56 9.18 -3.65
N LEU A 179 10.26 10.47 -3.75
CA LEU A 179 9.45 11.17 -2.74
C LEU A 179 8.04 10.59 -2.68
N TYR A 180 7.43 10.31 -3.84
CA TYR A 180 6.11 9.68 -3.89
C TYR A 180 6.14 8.28 -3.28
N GLY A 181 7.21 7.52 -3.53
CA GLY A 181 7.46 6.23 -2.88
C GLY A 181 7.41 6.33 -1.36
N ILE A 182 8.09 7.33 -0.78
CA ILE A 182 8.12 7.56 0.68
C ILE A 182 6.71 7.80 1.23
N PHE A 183 5.98 8.78 0.71
CA PHE A 183 4.67 9.14 1.27
C PHE A 183 3.59 8.10 0.96
N SER A 184 3.62 7.47 -0.22
CA SER A 184 2.67 6.40 -0.56
C SER A 184 2.93 5.13 0.26
N GLY A 185 4.20 4.80 0.52
CA GLY A 185 4.60 3.70 1.40
C GLY A 185 4.12 3.90 2.83
N ALA A 186 4.32 5.11 3.37
CA ALA A 186 3.79 5.52 4.66
C ALA A 186 2.28 5.33 4.75
N HIS A 187 1.56 5.85 3.76
CA HIS A 187 0.11 5.77 3.69
C HIS A 187 -0.39 4.32 3.77
N ILE A 188 0.17 3.40 2.97
CA ILE A 188 -0.26 1.99 2.95
C ILE A 188 0.03 1.28 4.28
N SER A 189 1.14 1.59 4.93
CA SER A 189 1.49 0.95 6.21
C SER A 189 0.70 1.49 7.40
N LEU A 190 0.24 2.73 7.32
CA LEU A 190 -0.57 3.37 8.37
C LEU A 190 -2.05 2.91 8.35
N ILE A 191 -2.52 2.28 7.26
CA ILE A 191 -3.90 1.74 7.17
C ILE A 191 -4.18 0.78 8.32
N SER A 192 -3.30 -0.21 8.52
CA SER A 192 -3.50 -1.21 9.58
C SER A 192 -3.57 -0.62 10.99
N PRO A 193 -2.61 0.22 11.46
CA PRO A 193 -2.70 0.85 12.76
C PRO A 193 -3.85 1.86 12.88
N LEU A 194 -4.26 2.52 11.79
CA LEU A 194 -5.43 3.39 11.80
C LEU A 194 -6.71 2.62 12.15
N PHE A 195 -7.00 1.53 11.43
CA PHE A 195 -8.19 0.73 11.70
C PHE A 195 -8.08 -0.03 13.04
N ALA A 196 -6.87 -0.38 13.47
CA ALA A 196 -6.65 -0.88 14.82
C ALA A 196 -7.00 0.16 15.89
N SER A 197 -6.68 1.46 15.68
CA SER A 197 -7.01 2.55 16.61
C SER A 197 -8.52 2.83 16.72
N LEU A 198 -9.30 2.48 15.69
CA LEU A 198 -10.76 2.56 15.71
C LEU A 198 -11.42 1.35 16.40
N SER A 199 -10.66 0.29 16.67
CA SER A 199 -11.16 -0.95 17.26
C SER A 199 -11.29 -0.81 18.79
N ARG A 200 -12.42 -1.24 19.36
CA ARG A 200 -12.64 -1.20 20.81
C ARG A 200 -11.93 -2.34 21.56
N SER A 201 -11.70 -3.45 20.86
CA SER A 201 -11.04 -4.64 21.39
C SER A 201 -10.14 -5.28 20.33
N ILE A 202 -9.08 -5.97 20.78
CA ILE A 202 -8.15 -6.72 19.92
C ILE A 202 -8.90 -7.79 19.10
N SER A 203 -10.00 -8.33 19.64
CA SER A 203 -10.84 -9.32 18.95
C SER A 203 -11.51 -8.77 17.67
N GLU A 204 -11.67 -7.45 17.54
CA GLU A 204 -12.36 -6.82 16.42
C GLU A 204 -11.42 -6.41 15.29
N ILE A 205 -10.13 -6.22 15.59
CA ILE A 205 -9.13 -5.68 14.65
C ILE A 205 -9.12 -6.49 13.35
N GLY A 206 -9.15 -7.82 13.46
CA GLY A 206 -9.12 -8.71 12.30
C GLY A 206 -10.33 -8.56 11.38
N ILE A 207 -11.54 -8.47 11.95
CA ILE A 207 -12.79 -8.31 11.18
C ILE A 207 -12.85 -6.91 10.56
N ARG A 208 -12.46 -5.86 11.31
CA ARG A 208 -12.37 -4.47 10.80
C ARG A 208 -11.39 -4.36 9.64
N LEU A 209 -10.20 -4.93 9.76
CA LEU A 209 -9.24 -4.94 8.65
C LEU A 209 -9.78 -5.73 7.45
N GLY A 210 -10.35 -6.92 7.67
CA GLY A 210 -10.90 -7.76 6.60
C GLY A 210 -12.02 -7.08 5.80
N LEU A 211 -12.98 -6.45 6.50
CA LEU A 211 -14.07 -5.71 5.86
C LEU A 211 -13.54 -4.48 5.11
N THR A 212 -12.61 -3.73 5.71
CA THR A 212 -11.97 -2.58 5.05
C THR A 212 -11.26 -3.00 3.76
N PHE A 213 -10.40 -4.00 3.81
CA PHE A 213 -9.67 -4.47 2.63
C PHE A 213 -10.60 -5.03 1.55
N THR A 214 -11.71 -5.67 1.93
CA THR A 214 -12.74 -6.11 0.98
C THR A 214 -13.34 -4.94 0.22
N VAL A 215 -13.74 -3.86 0.91
CA VAL A 215 -14.32 -2.67 0.25
C VAL A 215 -13.28 -1.95 -0.61
N VAL A 216 -12.07 -1.76 -0.08
CA VAL A 216 -10.97 -1.10 -0.80
C VAL A 216 -10.50 -1.90 -2.02
N ALA A 217 -10.65 -3.23 -2.01
CA ALA A 217 -10.31 -4.07 -3.16
C ALA A 217 -11.14 -3.73 -4.40
N PHE A 218 -12.44 -3.42 -4.25
CA PHE A 218 -13.28 -2.98 -5.38
C PHE A 218 -12.80 -1.65 -5.97
N ALA A 219 -12.38 -0.71 -5.11
CA ALA A 219 -11.78 0.54 -5.57
C ALA A 219 -10.46 0.27 -6.31
N GLY A 220 -9.57 -0.56 -5.73
CA GLY A 220 -8.31 -0.96 -6.37
C GLY A 220 -8.52 -1.64 -7.73
N LEU A 221 -9.57 -2.46 -7.87
CA LEU A 221 -9.92 -3.12 -9.13
C LEU A 221 -10.39 -2.12 -10.20
N ALA A 222 -11.23 -1.15 -9.82
CA ALA A 222 -11.75 -0.13 -10.73
C ALA A 222 -10.70 0.92 -11.11
N CYS A 223 -9.68 1.14 -10.27
CA CYS A 223 -8.64 2.14 -10.44
C CYS A 223 -7.95 2.05 -11.81
N THR A 224 -7.33 0.91 -12.13
CA THR A 224 -6.53 0.74 -13.34
C THR A 224 -7.32 1.00 -14.62
N PRO A 225 -8.51 0.41 -14.86
CA PRO A 225 -9.27 0.68 -16.08
C PRO A 225 -9.76 2.14 -16.16
N ILE A 226 -10.14 2.78 -15.04
CA ILE A 226 -10.51 4.21 -15.02
C ILE A 226 -9.32 5.07 -15.47
N MET A 227 -8.13 4.80 -14.94
CA MET A 227 -6.94 5.56 -15.28
C MET A 227 -6.52 5.36 -16.75
N VAL A 228 -6.63 4.13 -17.28
CA VAL A 228 -6.40 3.86 -18.72
C VAL A 228 -7.40 4.66 -19.57
N ALA A 229 -8.68 4.62 -19.23
CA ALA A 229 -9.72 5.35 -19.95
C ALA A 229 -9.49 6.88 -19.94
N LEU A 230 -8.97 7.42 -18.84
CA LEU A 230 -8.64 8.85 -18.71
C LEU A 230 -7.39 9.26 -19.49
N LEU A 231 -6.41 8.36 -19.60
CA LEU A 231 -5.18 8.63 -20.32
C LEU A 231 -5.44 8.83 -21.82
N THR A 232 -6.44 8.14 -22.39
CA THR A 232 -6.82 8.17 -23.83
C THR A 232 -5.67 7.84 -24.79
N ASP A 233 -5.97 7.58 -26.06
CA ASP A 233 -4.92 7.27 -27.06
C ASP A 233 -3.95 8.44 -27.32
N GLU A 234 -4.36 9.66 -26.96
CA GLU A 234 -3.56 10.88 -27.05
C GLU A 234 -2.66 11.14 -25.82
N LEU A 235 -2.59 10.22 -24.86
CA LEU A 235 -1.75 10.32 -23.65
C LEU A 235 -1.93 11.64 -22.87
N LYS A 236 -3.18 12.04 -22.62
CA LYS A 236 -3.52 13.27 -21.88
C LYS A 236 -3.32 13.10 -20.38
N TRP A 237 -2.11 13.34 -19.90
CA TRP A 237 -1.69 13.18 -18.51
C TRP A 237 -2.44 14.04 -17.48
N ASN A 238 -3.00 15.19 -17.88
CA ASN A 238 -3.71 16.12 -16.99
C ASN A 238 -4.94 15.48 -16.31
N ARG A 239 -5.64 14.56 -16.99
CA ARG A 239 -6.87 13.92 -16.50
C ARG A 239 -6.61 12.87 -15.40
N PRO A 240 -5.75 11.85 -15.61
CA PRO A 240 -5.45 10.88 -14.56
C PRO A 240 -4.70 11.52 -13.37
N ILE A 241 -3.86 12.53 -13.62
CA ILE A 241 -3.18 13.28 -12.56
C ILE A 241 -4.17 14.12 -11.75
N GLY A 242 -5.09 14.82 -12.41
CA GLY A 242 -6.14 15.60 -11.74
C GLY A 242 -7.03 14.73 -10.85
N LEU A 243 -7.47 13.56 -11.33
CA LEU A 243 -8.26 12.62 -10.52
C LEU A 243 -7.47 12.11 -9.31
N SER A 244 -6.19 11.80 -9.50
CA SER A 244 -5.32 11.29 -8.44
C SER A 244 -5.00 12.34 -7.39
N ALA A 245 -4.88 13.60 -7.81
CA ALA A 245 -4.63 14.75 -6.95
C ALA A 245 -5.87 15.22 -6.17
N ALA A 246 -7.09 14.90 -6.63
CA ALA A 246 -8.34 15.23 -5.94
C ALA A 246 -8.56 14.45 -4.63
N ARG A 247 -7.71 13.46 -4.36
CA ARG A 247 -7.78 12.56 -3.20
C ARG A 247 -7.88 13.25 -1.82
N PRO A 248 -7.11 14.32 -1.50
CA PRO A 248 -7.17 14.95 -0.18
C PRO A 248 -8.51 15.60 0.14
N LEU A 249 -9.30 15.97 -0.88
CA LEU A 249 -10.64 16.55 -0.69
C LEU A 249 -11.57 15.58 0.04
N PHE A 250 -11.34 14.28 -0.08
CA PHE A 250 -12.19 13.25 0.52
C PHE A 250 -11.62 12.67 1.83
N SER A 251 -10.32 12.85 2.09
CA SER A 251 -9.68 12.40 3.34
C SER A 251 -9.84 13.39 4.51
N SER A 252 -10.49 14.54 4.26
CA SER A 252 -10.64 15.63 5.23
C SER A 252 -11.98 15.59 5.99
N PHE A 253 -12.77 14.54 5.82
CA PHE A 253 -14.10 14.35 6.43
C PHE A 253 -14.12 13.24 7.48
#